data_AF-A0A7G5EBB9-F1
#
_entry.id   AF-A0A7G5EBB9-F1
#
_cell.length_a   1.000
_cell.length_b   1.000
_cell.length_c   1.000
_cell.angle_alpha   90.00
_cell.angle_beta   90.00
_cell.angle_gamma   90.00
#
_symmetry.space_group_name_H-M   'P 1'
#
loop_
_entity.id
_entity.type
_entity.pdbx_description
1 polymer ?
#
loop_
_entity_poly.entity_id
_entity_poly.type
_entity_poly.pdbx_seq_one_letter_code
_entity_poly.pdbx_strand_id
1 'polypeptide(L)'
;MLLFSLGSCIKEEALNMEADIVGVHADEDVFLLNPVISNTQVTLYLQPNIHDLTKLNMTFDLTPGASIELLKDSLKMPVGTQDMNKVIVDELLKNGVYYKVTSEDHQFTKNYLIKIVKTDGGFVPTEYGFEDTAIDKDDKYTIFYNKIDGQDFYNWASGNPSFSLTLSLGGGTKEPESYPTKTSSDAHSGSKAALLETKLTGAFGAMFKKPIAAGNLFIGAFDTGPVLTDPLSATQFGLPFNQIPLVLEGYYKYSPGANVTDENMKPVNTKDSCDIYAVFYNRKQLMDSEPDPKKKVSYLTGHNILKDPSIVAIARLENGGATATDGFVKFTLPFKYTAKVNDADVANLDYSIAIVMSSSKYGDNFIGAVGSKLTVDDLKIVTKK
;
A
#
# COMPACT_ATOMS: atom_id res chain seq x y z
N MET A 1 -57.61 -27.51 -25.82
CA MET A 1 -56.53 -26.54 -26.10
C MET A 1 -56.09 -25.95 -24.77
N LEU A 2 -55.09 -26.58 -24.14
CA LEU A 2 -54.53 -26.13 -22.87
C LEU A 2 -53.49 -25.05 -23.19
N LEU A 3 -53.73 -23.80 -22.82
CA LEU A 3 -52.71 -22.76 -22.85
C LEU A 3 -51.80 -22.95 -21.62
N PHE A 4 -50.56 -23.37 -21.86
CA PHE A 4 -49.49 -23.24 -20.89
C PHE A 4 -48.94 -21.80 -20.95
N SER A 5 -49.23 -21.02 -19.91
CA SER A 5 -48.54 -19.77 -19.63
C SER A 5 -47.12 -20.08 -19.15
N LEU A 6 -46.13 -19.78 -19.99
CA LEU A 6 -44.73 -19.74 -19.60
C LEU A 6 -44.52 -18.50 -18.71
N GLY A 7 -44.65 -18.68 -17.40
CA GLY A 7 -44.17 -17.70 -16.43
C GLY A 7 -42.64 -17.64 -16.51
N SER A 8 -42.13 -16.56 -17.09
CA SER A 8 -40.71 -16.22 -17.01
C SER A 8 -40.38 -15.88 -15.57
N CYS A 9 -39.78 -16.81 -14.82
CA CYS A 9 -39.09 -16.49 -13.57
C CYS A 9 -37.84 -15.68 -13.94
N ILE A 10 -37.98 -14.36 -14.09
CA ILE A 10 -36.83 -13.45 -13.99
C ILE A 10 -36.43 -13.51 -12.52
N LYS A 11 -35.36 -14.24 -12.23
CA LYS A 11 -34.75 -14.22 -10.90
C LYS A 11 -34.24 -12.80 -10.71
N GLU A 12 -34.75 -12.09 -9.70
CA GLU A 12 -34.18 -10.79 -9.31
C GLU A 12 -32.68 -10.98 -9.09
N GLU A 13 -31.90 -10.10 -9.72
CA GLU A 13 -30.46 -10.07 -9.53
C GLU A 13 -30.20 -9.81 -8.04
N ALA A 14 -29.27 -10.57 -7.45
CA ALA A 14 -28.96 -10.40 -6.05
C ALA A 14 -28.39 -9.00 -5.84
N LEU A 15 -28.87 -8.30 -4.79
CA LEU A 15 -28.34 -6.99 -4.42
C LEU A 15 -26.83 -7.07 -4.19
N ASN A 16 -26.13 -6.01 -4.56
CA ASN A 16 -24.69 -5.95 -4.44
C ASN A 16 -24.27 -5.96 -2.95
N MET A 17 -23.33 -6.84 -2.63
CA MET A 17 -22.78 -7.01 -1.29
C MET A 17 -21.55 -6.13 -1.03
N GLU A 18 -20.96 -5.55 -2.07
CA GLU A 18 -19.74 -4.74 -1.95
C GLU A 18 -20.06 -3.34 -1.37
N ALA A 19 -19.20 -2.87 -0.48
CA ALA A 19 -19.34 -1.60 0.24
C ALA A 19 -18.06 -0.78 0.11
N ASP A 20 -17.71 -0.40 -1.13
CA ASP A 20 -16.42 0.19 -1.46
C ASP A 20 -16.53 1.59 -2.06
N ILE A 21 -15.57 2.44 -1.69
CA ILE A 21 -15.28 3.67 -2.45
C ILE A 21 -14.42 3.24 -3.63
N VAL A 22 -14.87 3.51 -4.85
CA VAL A 22 -14.15 3.14 -6.09
C VAL A 22 -13.60 4.36 -6.83
N GLY A 23 -13.94 5.57 -6.39
CA GLY A 23 -13.42 6.81 -6.93
C GLY A 23 -13.74 8.00 -6.02
N VAL A 24 -12.88 9.01 -6.07
CA VAL A 24 -13.15 10.32 -5.46
C VAL A 24 -12.89 11.38 -6.51
N HIS A 25 -13.76 12.37 -6.62
CA HIS A 25 -13.63 13.46 -7.57
C HIS A 25 -13.78 14.79 -6.84
N ALA A 26 -13.16 15.81 -7.39
CA ALA A 26 -13.38 17.19 -7.00
C ALA A 26 -13.83 18.00 -8.23
N ASP A 27 -14.57 19.08 -8.00
CA ASP A 27 -15.10 19.94 -9.08
C ASP A 27 -13.96 20.63 -9.88
N GLU A 28 -12.80 20.84 -9.25
CA GLU A 28 -11.60 21.40 -9.84
C GLU A 28 -10.46 20.37 -9.85
N ASP A 29 -9.51 20.52 -10.79
CA ASP A 29 -8.31 19.66 -10.85
C ASP A 29 -7.32 20.03 -9.73
N VAL A 30 -7.60 19.53 -8.54
CA VAL A 30 -6.85 19.85 -7.31
C VAL A 30 -5.93 18.74 -6.84
N PHE A 31 -6.05 17.52 -7.41
CA PHE A 31 -5.26 16.37 -6.97
C PHE A 31 -4.02 16.18 -7.85
N LEU A 32 -2.87 15.95 -7.21
CA LEU A 32 -1.59 15.63 -7.87
C LEU A 32 -1.58 14.21 -8.44
N LEU A 33 -2.26 13.30 -7.74
CA LEU A 33 -2.42 11.89 -8.06
C LEU A 33 -3.91 11.59 -8.18
N ASN A 34 -4.27 10.58 -8.96
CA ASN A 34 -5.57 9.93 -8.76
C ASN A 34 -5.68 9.56 -7.28
N PRO A 35 -6.84 9.81 -6.63
CA PRO A 35 -7.07 9.43 -5.25
C PRO A 35 -6.61 8.01 -4.95
N VAL A 36 -5.75 7.88 -3.95
CA VAL A 36 -5.15 6.60 -3.59
C VAL A 36 -6.10 5.90 -2.64
N ILE A 37 -6.80 4.90 -3.16
CA ILE A 37 -7.79 4.11 -2.42
C ILE A 37 -7.15 2.78 -2.05
N SER A 38 -7.13 2.48 -0.76
CA SER A 38 -6.78 1.19 -0.18
C SER A 38 -8.01 0.56 0.48
N ASN A 39 -7.88 -0.62 1.08
CA ASN A 39 -9.02 -1.33 1.67
C ASN A 39 -9.84 -0.49 2.68
N THR A 40 -9.19 0.30 3.55
CA THR A 40 -9.86 1.06 4.63
C THR A 40 -9.45 2.53 4.68
N GLN A 41 -8.78 3.04 3.64
CA GLN A 41 -8.30 4.41 3.60
C GLN A 41 -8.31 5.00 2.19
N VAL A 42 -8.64 6.29 2.11
CA VAL A 42 -8.47 7.12 0.92
C VAL A 42 -7.50 8.25 1.23
N THR A 43 -6.44 8.39 0.43
CA THR A 43 -5.50 9.50 0.53
C THR A 43 -5.57 10.39 -0.70
N LEU A 44 -5.76 11.68 -0.46
CA LEU A 44 -5.91 12.72 -1.47
C LEU A 44 -4.67 13.61 -1.43
N TYR A 45 -3.83 13.51 -2.46
CA TYR A 45 -2.63 14.33 -2.59
C TYR A 45 -2.99 15.60 -3.35
N LEU A 46 -2.91 16.76 -2.72
CA LEU A 46 -3.19 18.02 -3.42
C LEU A 46 -2.05 18.40 -4.36
N GLN A 47 -2.36 19.07 -5.46
CA GLN A 47 -1.35 19.73 -6.28
C GLN A 47 -0.59 20.79 -5.44
N PRO A 48 0.68 21.06 -5.76
CA PRO A 48 1.40 22.17 -5.16
C PRO A 48 0.65 23.49 -5.34
N ASN A 49 0.72 24.38 -4.35
CA ASN A 49 0.09 25.71 -4.30
C ASN A 49 -1.45 25.73 -4.09
N ILE A 50 -2.09 24.58 -3.87
CA ILE A 50 -3.50 24.54 -3.46
C ILE A 50 -3.58 24.87 -1.95
N HIS A 51 -3.92 26.13 -1.66
CA HIS A 51 -3.98 26.64 -0.28
C HIS A 51 -5.41 26.96 0.19
N ASP A 52 -6.29 27.38 -0.72
CA ASP A 52 -7.68 27.65 -0.41
C ASP A 52 -8.52 26.39 -0.65
N LEU A 53 -8.95 25.76 0.44
CA LEU A 53 -9.80 24.57 0.42
C LEU A 53 -11.26 24.88 0.76
N THR A 54 -11.64 26.17 0.85
CA THR A 54 -13.01 26.57 1.21
C THR A 54 -14.06 26.09 0.21
N LYS A 55 -13.62 25.79 -1.02
CA LYS A 55 -14.46 25.23 -2.11
C LYS A 55 -14.15 23.77 -2.42
N LEU A 56 -13.34 23.08 -1.61
CA LEU A 56 -13.07 21.66 -1.85
C LEU A 56 -14.36 20.87 -1.60
N ASN A 57 -15.04 20.58 -2.69
CA ASN A 57 -16.23 19.75 -2.73
C ASN A 57 -15.86 18.42 -3.37
N MET A 58 -16.12 17.33 -2.68
CA MET A 58 -15.75 16.00 -3.12
C MET A 58 -16.98 15.14 -3.33
N THR A 59 -16.99 14.40 -4.43
CA THR A 59 -17.97 13.34 -4.69
C THR A 59 -17.29 11.98 -4.68
N PHE A 60 -18.07 10.96 -4.33
CA PHE A 60 -17.59 9.60 -4.17
C PHE A 60 -18.30 8.72 -5.18
N ASP A 61 -17.52 7.98 -5.97
CA ASP A 61 -18.05 6.83 -6.69
C ASP A 61 -18.01 5.63 -5.73
N LEU A 62 -19.14 4.95 -5.62
CA LEU A 62 -19.30 3.78 -4.77
C LEU A 62 -19.59 2.54 -5.63
N THR A 63 -19.44 1.36 -5.04
CA THR A 63 -19.99 0.13 -5.62
C THR A 63 -21.50 0.27 -5.88
N PRO A 64 -22.04 -0.35 -6.95
CA PRO A 64 -23.45 -0.20 -7.33
C PRO A 64 -24.41 -0.39 -6.14
N GLY A 65 -25.30 0.59 -5.95
CA GLY A 65 -26.33 0.56 -4.89
C GLY A 65 -25.84 0.86 -3.46
N ALA A 66 -24.53 0.98 -3.24
CA ALA A 66 -23.99 1.34 -1.94
C ALA A 66 -24.27 2.80 -1.57
N SER A 67 -24.22 3.09 -0.27
CA SER A 67 -24.39 4.44 0.30
C SER A 67 -23.20 4.81 1.20
N ILE A 68 -22.89 6.10 1.30
CA ILE A 68 -21.80 6.62 2.13
C ILE A 68 -22.31 7.67 3.11
N GLU A 69 -21.85 7.61 4.36
CA GLU A 69 -22.15 8.62 5.38
C GLU A 69 -20.90 9.06 6.14
N LEU A 70 -20.84 10.34 6.50
CA LEU A 70 -19.80 10.91 7.36
C LEU A 70 -20.04 10.48 8.81
N LEU A 71 -19.05 9.82 9.43
CA LEU A 71 -19.09 9.49 10.85
C LEU A 71 -18.72 10.73 11.67
N LYS A 72 -19.72 11.51 12.08
CA LYS A 72 -19.54 12.78 12.81
C LYS A 72 -18.73 12.66 14.10
N ASP A 73 -18.73 11.51 14.75
CA ASP A 73 -17.93 11.24 15.95
C ASP A 73 -16.41 11.29 15.67
N SER A 74 -16.01 11.20 14.40
CA SER A 74 -14.61 11.43 14.00
C SER A 74 -14.21 12.91 13.95
N LEU A 75 -15.17 13.84 14.01
CA LEU A 75 -14.90 15.28 13.98
C LEU A 75 -14.70 15.84 15.39
N LYS A 76 -13.56 16.47 15.62
CA LYS A 76 -13.34 17.28 16.83
C LYS A 76 -13.98 18.66 16.65
N MET A 77 -15.27 18.77 16.96
CA MET A 77 -16.03 20.02 16.84
C MET A 77 -15.56 21.07 17.88
N PRO A 78 -14.94 22.20 17.48
CA PRO A 78 -14.61 23.26 18.41
C PRO A 78 -15.89 23.97 18.89
N VAL A 79 -15.91 24.37 20.17
CA VAL A 79 -17.06 25.07 20.76
C VAL A 79 -17.35 26.36 20.00
N GLY A 80 -18.59 26.52 19.51
CA GLY A 80 -19.05 27.73 18.82
C GLY A 80 -18.84 27.77 17.30
N THR A 81 -18.25 26.74 16.69
CA THR A 81 -18.08 26.68 15.24
C THR A 81 -19.37 26.29 14.52
N GLN A 82 -19.82 27.11 13.57
CA GLN A 82 -20.98 26.82 12.71
C GLN A 82 -20.61 26.36 11.30
N ASP A 83 -19.37 26.60 10.86
CA ASP A 83 -18.89 26.19 9.54
C ASP A 83 -18.37 24.74 9.56
N MET A 84 -19.28 23.82 9.25
CA MET A 84 -18.99 22.38 9.24
C MET A 84 -17.97 22.01 8.15
N ASN A 85 -17.99 22.68 6.99
CA ASN A 85 -17.08 22.36 5.89
C ASN A 85 -15.64 22.68 6.27
N LYS A 86 -15.42 23.82 6.93
CA LYS A 86 -14.10 24.17 7.45
C LYS A 86 -13.59 23.14 8.46
N VAL A 87 -14.45 22.66 9.38
CA VAL A 87 -14.05 21.65 10.36
C VAL A 87 -13.68 20.33 9.68
N ILE A 88 -14.48 19.88 8.70
CA ILE A 88 -14.18 18.67 7.94
C ILE A 88 -12.85 18.80 7.22
N VAL A 89 -12.60 19.90 6.52
CA VAL A 89 -11.32 20.13 5.82
C VAL A 89 -10.13 20.18 6.78
N ASP A 90 -10.26 20.88 7.90
CA ASP A 90 -9.20 20.95 8.92
C ASP A 90 -8.87 19.57 9.49
N GLU A 91 -9.89 18.75 9.74
CA GLU A 91 -9.71 17.37 10.23
C GLU A 91 -9.14 16.46 9.13
N LEU A 92 -9.61 16.57 7.88
CA LEU A 92 -9.07 15.83 6.73
C LEU A 92 -7.56 16.04 6.56
N LEU A 93 -7.07 17.26 6.80
CA LEU A 93 -5.64 17.57 6.80
C LEU A 93 -4.94 16.95 8.01
N LYS A 94 -5.45 17.21 9.22
CA LYS A 94 -4.76 16.89 10.49
C LYS A 94 -4.81 15.40 10.83
N ASN A 95 -6.02 14.89 11.04
CA ASN A 95 -6.26 13.58 11.64
C ASN A 95 -6.88 12.59 10.64
N GLY A 96 -7.41 13.08 9.51
CA GLY A 96 -8.33 12.37 8.65
C GLY A 96 -9.76 12.33 9.22
N VAL A 97 -10.71 11.96 8.38
CA VAL A 97 -12.14 11.88 8.70
C VAL A 97 -12.69 10.53 8.29
N TYR A 98 -13.50 9.91 9.15
CA TYR A 98 -14.07 8.60 8.84
C TYR A 98 -15.42 8.72 8.12
N TYR A 99 -15.57 7.92 7.06
CA TYR A 99 -16.82 7.69 6.35
C TYR A 99 -17.20 6.21 6.44
N LYS A 100 -18.49 5.90 6.56
CA LYS A 100 -19.01 4.53 6.51
C LYS A 100 -19.69 4.31 5.17
N VAL A 101 -19.24 3.31 4.44
CA VAL A 101 -19.93 2.79 3.25
C VAL A 101 -20.78 1.59 3.66
N THR A 102 -22.01 1.54 3.20
CA THR A 102 -22.96 0.44 3.43
C THR A 102 -23.36 -0.14 2.07
N SER A 103 -23.28 -1.47 1.93
CA SER A 103 -23.64 -2.19 0.71
C SER A 103 -25.12 -1.98 0.34
N GLU A 104 -25.47 -2.26 -0.91
CA GLU A 104 -26.84 -2.20 -1.40
C GLU A 104 -27.77 -3.14 -0.61
N ASP A 105 -27.28 -4.32 -0.26
CA ASP A 105 -28.02 -5.29 0.56
C ASP A 105 -28.08 -4.95 2.06
N HIS A 106 -27.39 -3.88 2.49
CA HIS A 106 -27.25 -3.41 3.87
C HIS A 106 -26.65 -4.39 4.87
N GLN A 107 -26.11 -5.53 4.41
CA GLN A 107 -25.52 -6.54 5.29
C GLN A 107 -24.05 -6.28 5.59
N PHE A 108 -23.38 -5.49 4.74
CA PHE A 108 -21.96 -5.20 4.84
C PHE A 108 -21.73 -3.70 4.99
N THR A 109 -20.80 -3.36 5.89
CA THR A 109 -20.34 -1.99 6.05
C THR A 109 -18.83 -1.96 6.10
N LYS A 110 -18.25 -0.88 5.61
CA LYS A 110 -16.81 -0.63 5.66
C LYS A 110 -16.53 0.82 6.03
N ASN A 111 -15.64 1.02 6.99
CA ASN A 111 -15.22 2.36 7.41
C ASN A 111 -13.94 2.75 6.66
N TYR A 112 -13.97 3.92 6.02
CA TYR A 112 -12.83 4.50 5.32
C TYR A 112 -12.32 5.72 6.09
N LEU A 113 -11.03 5.74 6.41
CA LEU A 113 -10.33 6.95 6.85
C LEU A 113 -9.93 7.76 5.60
N ILE A 114 -10.46 8.96 5.44
CA ILE A 114 -10.11 9.85 4.33
C ILE A 114 -9.13 10.91 4.84
N LYS A 115 -8.03 11.11 4.12
CA LYS A 115 -6.99 12.09 4.49
C LYS A 115 -6.56 12.94 3.28
N ILE A 116 -6.27 14.21 3.54
CA ILE A 116 -5.65 15.12 2.57
C ILE A 116 -4.18 15.32 2.93
N VAL A 117 -3.31 15.22 1.93
CA VAL A 117 -1.87 15.47 2.05
C VAL A 117 -1.50 16.67 1.19
N LYS A 118 -0.92 17.69 1.82
CA LYS A 118 -0.29 18.81 1.10
C LYS A 118 1.08 18.35 0.56
N THR A 119 1.39 18.76 -0.66
CA THR A 119 2.60 18.28 -1.37
C THR A 119 3.64 19.38 -1.58
N ASP A 120 3.35 20.61 -1.12
CA ASP A 120 4.27 21.74 -1.14
C ASP A 120 5.60 21.38 -0.45
N GLY A 121 6.73 21.58 -1.16
CA GLY A 121 8.06 21.29 -0.61
C GLY A 121 8.41 19.80 -0.50
N GLY A 122 7.55 18.90 -0.99
CA GLY A 122 7.72 17.45 -0.93
C GLY A 122 7.23 16.85 0.38
N PHE A 123 6.71 15.63 0.30
CA PHE A 123 6.00 14.98 1.40
C PHE A 123 6.44 13.54 1.65
N VAL A 124 7.38 12.98 0.89
CA VAL A 124 7.88 11.63 1.19
C VAL A 124 9.08 11.77 2.12
N PRO A 125 9.04 11.20 3.35
CA PRO A 125 10.18 11.21 4.27
C PRO A 125 11.39 10.52 3.66
N THR A 126 12.57 10.77 4.20
CA THR A 126 13.82 10.10 3.77
C THR A 126 14.44 9.24 4.87
N GLU A 127 13.81 9.15 6.04
CA GLU A 127 14.26 8.35 7.19
C GLU A 127 13.08 7.56 7.75
N TYR A 128 13.29 6.28 8.05
CA TYR A 128 12.25 5.35 8.46
C TYR A 128 12.75 4.39 9.54
N GLY A 129 12.32 4.60 10.78
CA GLY A 129 12.64 3.74 11.94
C GLY A 129 11.50 2.80 12.37
N PHE A 130 10.39 2.74 11.62
CA PHE A 130 9.28 1.79 11.87
C PHE A 130 8.62 1.81 13.28
N GLU A 131 8.73 2.93 14.00
CA GLU A 131 8.14 3.12 15.33
C GLU A 131 6.63 3.39 15.32
N ASP A 132 6.18 4.10 14.28
CA ASP A 132 4.82 4.59 14.11
C ASP A 132 3.94 3.54 13.44
N THR A 133 3.01 2.98 14.22
CA THR A 133 2.13 1.89 13.79
C THR A 133 0.72 2.04 14.32
N ALA A 134 -0.26 1.59 13.56
CA ALA A 134 -1.65 1.40 13.99
C ALA A 134 -2.05 -0.07 13.80
N ILE A 135 -3.11 -0.49 14.48
CA ILE A 135 -3.74 -1.80 14.23
C ILE A 135 -5.04 -1.54 13.49
N ASP A 136 -5.22 -2.20 12.35
CA ASP A 136 -6.47 -2.15 11.61
C ASP A 136 -7.64 -2.56 12.53
N LYS A 137 -8.72 -1.78 12.51
CA LYS A 137 -9.80 -1.92 13.48
C LYS A 137 -10.55 -3.25 13.32
N ASP A 138 -10.72 -3.71 12.09
CA ASP A 138 -11.60 -4.82 11.75
C ASP A 138 -10.79 -6.10 11.54
N ASP A 139 -9.70 -5.98 10.77
CA ASP A 139 -8.86 -7.11 10.41
C ASP A 139 -7.64 -7.30 11.32
N LYS A 140 -7.36 -6.36 12.25
CA LYS A 140 -6.32 -6.52 13.29
C LYS A 140 -4.88 -6.70 12.79
N TYR A 141 -4.58 -6.37 11.53
CA TYR A 141 -3.20 -6.36 11.04
C TYR A 141 -2.48 -5.06 11.39
N THR A 142 -1.13 -5.10 11.35
CA THR A 142 -0.29 -3.92 11.57
C THR A 142 -0.29 -3.02 10.33
N ILE A 143 -0.49 -1.72 10.54
CA ILE A 143 -0.33 -0.65 9.55
C ILE A 143 0.88 0.18 9.97
N PHE A 144 1.90 0.27 9.12
CA PHE A 144 3.04 1.17 9.31
C PHE A 144 2.74 2.53 8.68
N TYR A 145 3.22 3.60 9.30
CA TYR A 145 3.14 4.94 8.74
C TYR A 145 4.33 5.77 9.23
N ASN A 146 4.49 6.97 8.68
CA ASN A 146 5.45 7.95 9.19
C ASN A 146 4.71 9.20 9.66
N LYS A 147 5.38 10.11 10.35
CA LYS A 147 4.81 11.43 10.69
C LYS A 147 5.49 12.53 9.92
N ILE A 148 4.70 13.47 9.41
CA ILE A 148 5.17 14.70 8.75
C ILE A 148 4.53 15.87 9.49
N ASP A 149 5.34 16.78 10.02
CA ASP A 149 4.88 17.90 10.84
C ASP A 149 3.93 17.47 11.97
N GLY A 150 4.23 16.31 12.58
CA GLY A 150 3.45 15.72 13.67
C GLY A 150 2.15 15.01 13.24
N GLN A 151 1.86 14.93 11.95
CA GLN A 151 0.64 14.30 11.40
C GLN A 151 0.95 12.95 10.75
N ASP A 152 0.07 11.97 10.96
CA ASP A 152 0.23 10.62 10.43
C ASP A 152 0.20 10.61 8.89
N PHE A 153 1.17 9.97 8.27
CA PHE A 153 1.32 9.86 6.82
C PHE A 153 1.44 8.39 6.45
N TYR A 154 0.34 7.84 5.95
CA TYR A 154 0.19 6.42 5.62
C TYR A 154 0.83 6.11 4.26
N ASN A 155 2.15 6.08 4.24
CA ASN A 155 2.96 5.85 3.04
C ASN A 155 3.32 4.38 2.82
N TRP A 156 3.21 3.55 3.83
CA TRP A 156 3.56 2.14 3.76
C TRP A 156 2.33 1.26 3.49
N ALA A 157 2.48 0.35 2.55
CA ALA A 157 1.52 -0.68 2.21
C ALA A 157 2.15 -2.08 2.34
N SER A 158 1.30 -3.09 2.51
CA SER A 158 1.68 -4.50 2.60
C SER A 158 0.56 -5.38 2.06
N GLY A 159 0.84 -6.66 1.85
CA GLY A 159 -0.15 -7.67 1.48
C GLY A 159 -1.07 -8.13 2.63
N ASN A 160 -0.96 -7.54 3.82
CA ASN A 160 -1.78 -7.90 4.98
C ASN A 160 -3.30 -7.86 4.72
N PRO A 161 -3.86 -6.86 3.99
CA PRO A 161 -5.28 -6.86 3.66
C PRO A 161 -5.71 -8.09 2.86
N SER A 162 -4.87 -8.58 1.94
CA SER A 162 -5.16 -9.83 1.22
C SER A 162 -5.04 -11.06 2.13
N PHE A 163 -4.06 -11.09 3.03
CA PHE A 163 -3.88 -12.21 3.96
C PHE A 163 -5.02 -12.29 5.02
N SER A 164 -5.71 -11.19 5.31
CA SER A 164 -6.87 -11.22 6.21
C SER A 164 -8.01 -12.11 5.66
N LEU A 165 -8.16 -12.17 4.33
CA LEU A 165 -9.11 -13.07 3.65
C LEU A 165 -8.76 -14.54 3.90
N THR A 166 -7.47 -14.89 3.83
CA THR A 166 -6.98 -16.23 4.17
C THR A 166 -7.30 -16.59 5.62
N LEU A 167 -7.09 -15.69 6.57
CA LEU A 167 -7.42 -15.96 7.98
C LEU A 167 -8.93 -16.12 8.17
N SER A 168 -9.73 -15.24 7.56
CA SER A 168 -11.19 -15.31 7.61
C SER A 168 -11.77 -16.61 7.05
N LEU A 169 -11.33 -17.04 5.86
CA LEU A 169 -11.90 -18.19 5.16
C LEU A 169 -11.20 -19.51 5.51
N GLY A 170 -9.96 -19.44 6.00
CA GLY A 170 -9.18 -20.58 6.46
C GLY A 170 -9.37 -20.92 7.94
N GLY A 171 -10.16 -20.15 8.69
CA GLY A 171 -10.40 -20.37 10.12
C GLY A 171 -9.22 -19.97 11.02
N GLY A 172 -8.35 -19.07 10.56
CA GLY A 172 -7.24 -18.53 11.35
C GLY A 172 -7.66 -17.35 12.23
N THR A 173 -6.91 -17.11 13.30
CA THR A 173 -7.18 -15.97 14.20
C THR A 173 -6.58 -14.67 13.66
N LYS A 174 -7.38 -13.61 13.60
CA LYS A 174 -6.94 -12.26 13.22
C LYS A 174 -6.32 -11.54 14.40
N GLU A 175 -4.99 -11.56 14.46
CA GLU A 175 -4.17 -10.88 15.45
C GLU A 175 -2.89 -10.40 14.76
N PRO A 176 -2.24 -9.30 15.21
CA PRO A 176 -1.07 -8.75 14.51
C PRO A 176 0.02 -9.79 14.20
N GLU A 177 0.27 -10.72 15.11
CA GLU A 177 1.28 -11.78 14.98
C GLU A 177 0.97 -12.81 13.87
N SER A 178 -0.32 -12.98 13.54
CA SER A 178 -0.81 -13.89 12.50
C SER A 178 -0.47 -13.42 11.09
N TYR A 179 -0.12 -12.15 10.89
CA TYR A 179 0.11 -11.58 9.57
C TYR A 179 1.57 -11.74 9.08
N PRO A 180 1.77 -11.75 7.75
CA PRO A 180 3.10 -11.75 7.14
C PRO A 180 3.92 -10.50 7.48
N THR A 181 3.27 -9.34 7.62
CA THR A 181 3.94 -8.07 7.93
C THR A 181 3.48 -7.54 9.28
N LYS A 182 4.42 -7.33 10.20
CA LYS A 182 4.15 -6.97 11.59
C LYS A 182 5.36 -6.26 12.22
N THR A 183 5.25 -5.85 13.47
CA THR A 183 6.36 -5.28 14.24
C THR A 183 7.20 -6.36 14.93
N SER A 184 8.44 -6.02 15.25
CA SER A 184 9.29 -6.76 16.19
C SER A 184 9.80 -5.81 17.27
N SER A 185 9.94 -6.27 18.52
CA SER A 185 10.65 -5.52 19.57
C SER A 185 12.17 -5.71 19.54
N ASP A 186 12.66 -6.67 18.76
CA ASP A 186 14.06 -6.76 18.39
C ASP A 186 14.34 -5.75 17.28
N ALA A 187 14.85 -4.59 17.70
CA ALA A 187 15.10 -3.41 16.89
C ALA A 187 16.56 -2.98 17.00
N HIS A 188 17.10 -2.38 15.94
CA HIS A 188 18.45 -1.85 15.94
C HIS A 188 18.51 -0.52 16.72
N SER A 189 17.49 0.33 16.52
CA SER A 189 17.27 1.55 17.29
C SER A 189 15.82 1.59 17.78
N GLY A 190 15.53 2.50 18.72
CA GLY A 190 14.16 2.72 19.18
C GLY A 190 13.56 1.52 19.93
N SER A 191 12.28 1.23 19.66
CA SER A 191 11.50 0.20 20.35
C SER A 191 10.87 -0.82 19.42
N LYS A 192 10.82 -0.55 18.11
CA LYS A 192 10.21 -1.42 17.12
C LYS A 192 10.98 -1.43 15.81
N ALA A 193 10.96 -2.58 15.14
CA ALA A 193 11.40 -2.75 13.76
C ALA A 193 10.29 -3.37 12.90
N ALA A 194 10.40 -3.27 11.58
CA ALA A 194 9.53 -4.00 10.66
C ALA A 194 9.96 -5.47 10.59
N LEU A 195 9.03 -6.40 10.80
CA LEU A 195 9.22 -7.85 10.66
C LEU A 195 8.32 -8.41 9.57
N LEU A 196 8.97 -9.00 8.57
CA LEU A 196 8.37 -9.62 7.41
C LEU A 196 8.62 -11.12 7.46
N GLU A 197 7.55 -11.92 7.37
CA GLU A 197 7.60 -13.37 7.47
C GLU A 197 6.81 -14.03 6.34
N THR A 198 7.44 -14.96 5.63
CA THR A 198 6.74 -15.78 4.63
C THR A 198 5.85 -16.80 5.32
N LYS A 199 4.54 -16.76 5.04
CA LYS A 199 3.53 -17.61 5.67
C LYS A 199 2.83 -18.52 4.67
N LEU A 200 2.32 -19.64 5.16
CA LEU A 200 1.35 -20.45 4.44
C LEU A 200 0.02 -19.71 4.34
N THR A 201 -0.65 -19.85 3.20
CA THR A 201 -2.00 -19.30 3.00
C THR A 201 -3.11 -20.33 3.26
N GLY A 202 -2.74 -21.53 3.71
CA GLY A 202 -3.66 -22.62 4.04
C GLY A 202 -4.45 -23.15 2.84
N ALA A 203 -5.49 -23.92 3.13
CA ALA A 203 -6.33 -24.56 2.11
C ALA A 203 -7.01 -23.55 1.18
N PHE A 204 -7.40 -22.39 1.72
CA PHE A 204 -8.02 -21.33 0.93
C PHE A 204 -7.06 -20.79 -0.13
N GLY A 205 -5.86 -20.33 0.24
CA GLY A 205 -4.92 -19.82 -0.75
C GLY A 205 -4.43 -20.89 -1.74
N ALA A 206 -4.28 -22.13 -1.29
CA ALA A 206 -3.97 -23.27 -2.15
C ALA A 206 -5.03 -23.51 -3.25
N MET A 207 -6.33 -23.32 -2.95
CA MET A 207 -7.42 -23.41 -3.93
C MET A 207 -7.23 -22.44 -5.11
N PHE A 208 -6.62 -21.28 -4.86
CA PHE A 208 -6.34 -20.25 -5.87
C PHE A 208 -4.90 -20.30 -6.40
N LYS A 209 -4.15 -21.39 -6.13
CA LYS A 209 -2.73 -21.55 -6.51
C LYS A 209 -1.81 -20.46 -5.94
N LYS A 210 -2.11 -19.99 -4.72
CA LYS A 210 -1.31 -18.99 -3.99
C LYS A 210 -0.89 -19.57 -2.64
N PRO A 211 -0.04 -20.61 -2.58
CA PRO A 211 0.15 -21.43 -1.38
C PRO A 211 0.96 -20.76 -0.25
N ILE A 212 1.72 -19.72 -0.59
CA ILE A 212 2.47 -18.90 0.36
C ILE A 212 2.18 -17.42 0.15
N ALA A 213 2.42 -16.62 1.18
CA ALA A 213 2.41 -15.17 1.14
C ALA A 213 3.72 -14.68 1.77
N ALA A 214 4.59 -14.04 0.98
CA ALA A 214 5.76 -13.38 1.51
C ALA A 214 5.34 -12.16 2.33
N GLY A 215 5.90 -11.99 3.52
CA GLY A 215 5.84 -10.73 4.23
C GLY A 215 6.52 -9.65 3.39
N ASN A 216 5.82 -8.56 3.14
CA ASN A 216 6.30 -7.43 2.35
C ASN A 216 5.89 -6.09 2.96
N LEU A 217 6.68 -5.06 2.70
CA LEU A 217 6.35 -3.70 3.08
C LEU A 217 6.95 -2.76 2.03
N PHE A 218 6.14 -1.83 1.53
CA PHE A 218 6.56 -0.98 0.42
C PHE A 218 5.91 0.41 0.46
N ILE A 219 6.59 1.40 -0.12
CA ILE A 219 6.03 2.75 -0.30
C ILE A 219 5.01 2.71 -1.45
N GLY A 220 3.77 3.10 -1.17
CA GLY A 220 2.68 3.12 -2.14
C GLY A 220 1.35 2.67 -1.53
N ALA A 221 0.58 1.90 -2.29
CA ALA A 221 -0.75 1.44 -1.90
C ALA A 221 -1.00 -0.04 -2.22
N PHE A 222 -1.94 -0.65 -1.51
CA PHE A 222 -2.37 -2.01 -1.78
C PHE A 222 -3.85 -2.04 -2.15
N ASP A 223 -4.14 -2.42 -3.38
CA ASP A 223 -5.49 -2.59 -3.92
C ASP A 223 -5.94 -4.05 -3.73
N THR A 224 -7.01 -4.24 -2.97
CA THR A 224 -7.56 -5.57 -2.70
C THR A 224 -8.38 -6.14 -3.85
N GLY A 225 -8.83 -5.34 -4.81
CA GLY A 225 -9.68 -5.78 -5.92
C GLY A 225 -9.08 -6.92 -6.76
N PRO A 226 -7.84 -6.78 -7.28
CA PRO A 226 -7.26 -7.78 -8.17
C PRO A 226 -6.59 -8.96 -7.44
N VAL A 227 -6.61 -9.06 -6.11
CA VAL A 227 -5.75 -10.02 -5.38
C VAL A 227 -5.98 -11.50 -5.75
N LEU A 228 -7.20 -11.87 -6.14
CA LEU A 228 -7.51 -13.25 -6.56
C LEU A 228 -7.12 -13.52 -8.02
N THR A 229 -7.29 -12.53 -8.90
CA THR A 229 -7.11 -12.65 -10.36
C THR A 229 -5.70 -12.29 -10.80
N ASP A 230 -5.19 -11.16 -10.31
CA ASP A 230 -3.88 -10.58 -10.62
C ASP A 230 -3.23 -9.91 -9.40
N PRO A 231 -2.66 -10.69 -8.47
CA PRO A 231 -2.06 -10.17 -7.24
C PRO A 231 -0.86 -9.25 -7.48
N LEU A 232 -0.19 -9.32 -8.64
CA LEU A 232 0.90 -8.42 -8.96
C LEU A 232 0.42 -6.99 -9.23
N SER A 233 -0.81 -6.82 -9.73
CA SER A 233 -1.45 -5.51 -9.88
C SER A 233 -1.93 -4.91 -8.56
N ALA A 234 -2.12 -5.73 -7.52
CA ALA A 234 -2.54 -5.27 -6.19
C ALA A 234 -1.48 -4.38 -5.51
N THR A 235 -0.20 -4.64 -5.75
CA THR A 235 0.90 -3.85 -5.16
C THR A 235 1.20 -2.65 -6.04
N GLN A 236 0.75 -1.47 -5.63
CA GLN A 236 0.94 -0.21 -6.35
C GLN A 236 2.13 0.54 -5.74
N PHE A 237 3.24 0.62 -6.46
CA PHE A 237 4.52 1.09 -5.96
C PHE A 237 4.81 2.55 -6.32
N GLY A 238 5.13 3.30 -5.28
CA GLY A 238 5.78 4.59 -5.35
C GLY A 238 4.88 5.78 -5.09
N LEU A 239 5.51 6.83 -4.57
CA LEU A 239 4.91 8.13 -4.32
C LEU A 239 5.80 9.24 -4.92
N PRO A 240 5.22 10.36 -5.37
CA PRO A 240 5.96 11.50 -5.88
C PRO A 240 7.09 11.96 -4.94
N PHE A 241 8.26 12.20 -5.50
CA PHE A 241 9.48 12.49 -4.74
C PHE A 241 10.24 13.66 -5.36
N ASN A 242 10.54 14.66 -4.54
CA ASN A 242 11.13 15.92 -4.96
C ASN A 242 12.64 16.03 -4.74
N GLN A 243 13.32 14.91 -4.55
CA GLN A 243 14.76 14.87 -4.32
C GLN A 243 15.42 13.81 -5.20
N ILE A 244 16.71 13.98 -5.50
CA ILE A 244 17.49 13.01 -6.28
C ILE A 244 18.13 12.01 -5.30
N PRO A 245 17.71 10.73 -5.28
CA PRO A 245 18.25 9.74 -4.36
C PRO A 245 19.64 9.25 -4.80
N LEU A 246 20.59 9.18 -3.87
CA LEU A 246 21.96 8.75 -4.13
C LEU A 246 22.22 7.36 -3.57
N VAL A 247 21.75 7.10 -2.35
CA VAL A 247 22.00 5.86 -1.62
C VAL A 247 20.77 5.48 -0.81
N LEU A 248 20.42 4.19 -0.80
CA LEU A 248 19.55 3.58 0.20
C LEU A 248 20.44 2.87 1.23
N GLU A 249 20.37 3.27 2.49
CA GLU A 249 21.07 2.59 3.60
C GLU A 249 20.09 2.18 4.70
N GLY A 250 20.53 1.29 5.57
CA GLY A 250 19.77 0.85 6.73
C GLY A 250 20.34 -0.41 7.36
N TYR A 251 19.56 -1.05 8.22
CA TYR A 251 19.96 -2.24 8.95
C TYR A 251 18.95 -3.36 8.74
N TYR A 252 19.43 -4.59 8.58
CA TYR A 252 18.56 -5.76 8.45
C TYR A 252 19.13 -7.01 9.12
N LYS A 253 18.23 -7.93 9.46
CA LYS A 253 18.53 -9.32 9.82
C LYS A 253 17.70 -10.24 8.96
N TYR A 254 18.29 -11.32 8.46
CA TYR A 254 17.57 -12.30 7.67
C TYR A 254 17.88 -13.74 8.08
N SER A 255 16.80 -14.50 8.33
CA SER A 255 16.85 -15.94 8.58
C SER A 255 15.93 -16.64 7.58
N PRO A 256 16.45 -17.39 6.60
CA PRO A 256 15.62 -18.13 5.65
C PRO A 256 14.88 -19.28 6.34
N GLY A 257 13.69 -19.59 5.85
CA GLY A 257 12.98 -20.82 6.19
C GLY A 257 13.71 -22.05 5.66
N ALA A 258 13.41 -23.21 6.24
CA ALA A 258 14.18 -24.43 5.97
C ALA A 258 14.01 -24.99 4.55
N ASN A 259 12.78 -24.97 4.02
CA ASN A 259 12.45 -25.64 2.76
C ASN A 259 11.84 -24.63 1.78
N VAL A 260 12.55 -24.35 0.69
CA VAL A 260 11.99 -23.58 -0.43
C VAL A 260 11.04 -24.46 -1.21
N THR A 261 9.85 -23.94 -1.50
CA THR A 261 8.88 -24.59 -2.38
C THR A 261 8.54 -23.71 -3.57
N ASP A 262 8.07 -24.33 -4.65
CA ASP A 262 7.46 -23.66 -5.81
C ASP A 262 5.96 -23.37 -5.58
N GLU A 263 5.30 -22.79 -6.58
CA GLU A 263 3.87 -22.47 -6.56
C GLU A 263 2.95 -23.69 -6.42
N ASN A 264 3.49 -24.90 -6.60
CA ASN A 264 2.79 -26.18 -6.44
C ASN A 264 3.17 -26.88 -5.12
N MET A 265 3.84 -26.18 -4.19
CA MET A 265 4.37 -26.72 -2.93
C MET A 265 5.41 -27.84 -3.11
N LYS A 266 6.08 -27.92 -4.27
CA LYS A 266 7.15 -28.89 -4.49
C LYS A 266 8.49 -28.31 -4.01
N PRO A 267 9.34 -29.10 -3.34
CA PRO A 267 10.65 -28.62 -2.91
C PRO A 267 11.51 -28.14 -4.09
N VAL A 268 12.18 -27.00 -3.92
CA VAL A 268 13.17 -26.45 -4.84
C VAL A 268 14.54 -26.53 -4.16
N ASN A 269 15.54 -27.07 -4.86
CA ASN A 269 16.89 -27.23 -4.31
C ASN A 269 17.68 -25.91 -4.33
N THR A 270 17.24 -24.95 -3.51
CA THR A 270 17.88 -23.65 -3.30
C THR A 270 17.63 -23.17 -1.88
N LYS A 271 18.33 -22.12 -1.46
CA LYS A 271 18.03 -21.40 -0.22
C LYS A 271 17.17 -20.18 -0.54
N ASP A 272 16.25 -19.86 0.35
CA ASP A 272 15.48 -18.62 0.23
C ASP A 272 16.39 -17.41 0.47
N SER A 273 15.98 -16.27 -0.06
CA SER A 273 16.65 -14.98 0.13
C SER A 273 15.61 -13.89 0.25
N CYS A 274 15.85 -12.89 1.10
CA CYS A 274 15.05 -11.68 1.11
C CYS A 274 15.37 -10.78 -0.09
N ASP A 275 14.59 -9.72 -0.22
CA ASP A 275 14.87 -8.64 -1.16
C ASP A 275 14.64 -7.30 -0.48
N ILE A 276 15.54 -6.34 -0.72
CA ILE A 276 15.44 -4.96 -0.26
C ILE A 276 15.89 -4.10 -1.44
N TYR A 277 15.01 -3.25 -1.92
CA TYR A 277 15.34 -2.34 -3.02
C TYR A 277 14.56 -1.04 -2.97
N ALA A 278 15.08 -0.06 -3.67
CA ALA A 278 14.38 1.17 -4.00
C ALA A 278 14.47 1.46 -5.51
N VAL A 279 13.41 2.04 -6.04
CA VAL A 279 13.25 2.38 -7.45
C VAL A 279 12.88 3.85 -7.56
N PHE A 280 13.61 4.57 -8.39
CA PHE A 280 13.33 5.96 -8.75
C PHE A 280 12.97 6.01 -10.24
N TYR A 281 11.79 6.55 -10.55
CA TYR A 281 11.22 6.51 -11.90
C TYR A 281 10.52 7.82 -12.27
N ASN A 282 10.48 8.14 -13.55
CA ASN A 282 9.78 9.29 -14.09
C ASN A 282 8.28 8.98 -14.20
N ARG A 283 7.50 9.36 -13.19
CA ARG A 283 6.05 9.09 -13.16
C ARG A 283 5.30 9.84 -14.25
N LYS A 284 5.78 11.02 -14.66
CA LYS A 284 5.19 11.79 -15.76
C LYS A 284 5.32 11.01 -17.07
N GLN A 285 6.51 10.50 -17.38
CA GLN A 285 6.75 9.63 -18.53
C GLN A 285 5.89 8.37 -18.48
N LEU A 286 5.77 7.73 -17.30
CA LEU A 286 4.90 6.57 -17.11
C LEU A 286 3.45 6.90 -17.49
N MET A 287 2.89 7.98 -16.94
CA MET A 287 1.53 8.44 -17.24
C MET A 287 1.34 8.85 -18.70
N ASP A 288 2.33 9.51 -19.31
CA ASP A 288 2.26 9.96 -20.70
C ASP A 288 2.44 8.81 -21.71
N SER A 289 2.93 7.64 -21.26
CA SER A 289 3.01 6.42 -22.09
C SER A 289 1.65 5.75 -22.33
N GLU A 290 0.63 6.07 -21.52
CA GLU A 290 -0.73 5.58 -21.67
C GLU A 290 -1.60 6.63 -22.41
N PRO A 291 -2.06 6.35 -23.64
CA PRO A 291 -2.86 7.30 -24.42
C PRO A 291 -4.28 7.48 -23.89
N ASP A 292 -4.87 6.50 -23.20
CA ASP A 292 -6.21 6.61 -22.61
C ASP A 292 -6.13 7.32 -21.25
N PRO A 293 -6.67 8.55 -21.10
CA PRO A 293 -6.62 9.30 -19.86
C PRO A 293 -7.20 8.53 -18.66
N LYS A 294 -8.17 7.62 -18.90
CA LYS A 294 -8.81 6.83 -17.84
C LYS A 294 -7.94 5.68 -17.32
N LYS A 295 -6.88 5.31 -18.04
CA LYS A 295 -5.97 4.22 -17.68
C LYS A 295 -4.62 4.73 -17.19
N LYS A 296 -4.38 6.04 -17.24
CA LYS A 296 -3.16 6.65 -16.74
C LYS A 296 -3.00 6.38 -15.25
N VAL A 297 -1.92 5.69 -14.90
CA VAL A 297 -1.52 5.43 -13.52
C VAL A 297 -0.17 6.06 -13.25
N SER A 298 0.02 6.52 -12.00
CA SER A 298 1.24 7.19 -11.56
C SER A 298 2.19 6.26 -10.78
N TYR A 299 1.83 4.97 -10.70
CA TYR A 299 2.52 3.94 -9.92
C TYR A 299 2.94 2.78 -10.82
N LEU A 300 4.01 2.10 -10.41
CA LEU A 300 4.41 0.81 -10.97
C LEU A 300 3.74 -0.32 -10.20
N THR A 301 3.74 -1.54 -10.72
CA THR A 301 3.17 -2.72 -10.05
C THR A 301 4.17 -3.87 -9.97
N GLY A 302 3.77 -4.99 -9.35
CA GLY A 302 4.58 -6.22 -9.30
C GLY A 302 4.99 -6.70 -10.70
N HIS A 303 4.22 -6.34 -11.72
CA HIS A 303 4.51 -6.68 -13.10
C HIS A 303 5.72 -5.98 -13.69
N ASN A 304 6.02 -4.74 -13.28
CA ASN A 304 6.96 -3.87 -14.01
C ASN A 304 7.94 -3.06 -13.13
N ILE A 305 7.82 -3.08 -11.80
CA ILE A 305 8.62 -2.28 -10.85
C ILE A 305 10.15 -2.35 -11.03
N LEU A 306 10.70 -3.39 -11.68
CA LEU A 306 12.14 -3.54 -11.91
C LEU A 306 12.56 -3.46 -13.39
N LYS A 307 11.63 -3.22 -14.31
CA LYS A 307 11.90 -3.29 -15.76
C LYS A 307 11.16 -2.25 -16.61
N ASP A 308 10.27 -1.46 -16.01
CA ASP A 308 9.53 -0.43 -16.73
C ASP A 308 10.48 0.62 -17.35
N PRO A 309 10.25 1.08 -18.59
CA PRO A 309 11.10 2.08 -19.25
C PRO A 309 11.15 3.45 -18.56
N SER A 310 10.20 3.77 -17.66
CA SER A 310 10.22 5.01 -16.87
C SER A 310 11.24 4.98 -15.74
N ILE A 311 11.80 3.81 -15.40
CA ILE A 311 12.77 3.66 -14.32
C ILE A 311 14.09 4.30 -14.71
N VAL A 312 14.58 5.22 -13.87
CA VAL A 312 15.85 5.92 -14.10
C VAL A 312 16.96 5.48 -13.16
N ALA A 313 16.63 4.93 -11.99
CA ALA A 313 17.62 4.37 -11.06
C ALA A 313 17.05 3.29 -10.15
N ILE A 314 17.89 2.31 -9.79
CA ILE A 314 17.57 1.25 -8.82
C ILE A 314 18.74 1.12 -7.83
N ALA A 315 18.40 1.04 -6.54
CA ALA A 315 19.29 0.56 -5.48
C ALA A 315 18.74 -0.78 -4.98
N ARG A 316 19.50 -1.88 -5.03
CA ARG A 316 18.99 -3.22 -4.66
C ARG A 316 20.06 -4.06 -4.00
N LEU A 317 19.68 -4.76 -2.94
CA LEU A 317 20.52 -5.71 -2.25
C LEU A 317 20.86 -6.87 -3.21
N GLU A 318 22.15 -7.06 -3.48
CA GLU A 318 22.60 -8.08 -4.44
C GLU A 318 22.45 -9.50 -3.88
N ASN A 319 22.71 -9.68 -2.57
CA ASN A 319 22.61 -10.96 -1.86
C ASN A 319 21.74 -10.82 -0.61
N GLY A 320 20.51 -11.32 -0.67
CA GLY A 320 19.57 -11.39 0.45
C GLY A 320 19.61 -12.69 1.23
N GLY A 321 20.70 -13.46 1.16
CA GLY A 321 20.87 -14.69 1.94
C GLY A 321 20.97 -14.43 3.45
N ALA A 322 21.06 -15.52 4.23
CA ALA A 322 21.14 -15.46 5.68
C ALA A 322 22.23 -14.49 6.16
N THR A 323 21.90 -13.64 7.14
CA THR A 323 22.90 -12.77 7.76
C THR A 323 23.89 -13.59 8.58
N ALA A 324 25.17 -13.22 8.56
CA ALA A 324 26.24 -13.99 9.21
C ALA A 324 26.20 -13.91 10.75
N THR A 325 25.47 -12.94 11.29
CA THR A 325 25.35 -12.66 12.72
C THR A 325 23.89 -12.77 13.17
N ASP A 326 23.69 -13.05 14.46
CA ASP A 326 22.37 -13.01 15.10
C ASP A 326 21.81 -11.58 15.26
N GLY A 327 22.67 -10.57 15.08
CA GLY A 327 22.33 -9.15 15.11
C GLY A 327 22.13 -8.53 13.72
N PHE A 328 21.69 -7.27 13.72
CA PHE A 328 21.49 -6.46 12.52
C PHE A 328 22.80 -6.20 11.77
N VAL A 329 22.73 -6.25 10.45
CA VAL A 329 23.82 -5.93 9.52
C VAL A 329 23.49 -4.63 8.79
N LYS A 330 24.43 -3.68 8.76
CA LYS A 330 24.29 -2.45 7.96
C LYS A 330 24.39 -2.78 6.47
N PHE A 331 23.53 -2.18 5.65
CA PHE A 331 23.69 -2.14 4.20
C PHE A 331 23.76 -0.71 3.67
N THR A 332 24.37 -0.54 2.50
CA THR A 332 24.50 0.73 1.81
C THR A 332 24.48 0.45 0.30
N LEU A 333 23.40 0.86 -0.35
CA LEU A 333 23.07 0.50 -1.73
C LEU A 333 23.05 1.78 -2.58
N PRO A 334 24.05 2.01 -3.45
CA PRO A 334 24.02 3.15 -4.35
C PRO A 334 22.90 2.99 -5.39
N PHE A 335 22.20 4.08 -5.70
CA PHE A 335 21.28 4.11 -6.83
C PHE A 335 22.07 4.07 -8.14
N LYS A 336 21.88 2.99 -8.91
CA LYS A 336 22.51 2.81 -10.22
C LYS A 336 21.63 3.49 -11.28
N TYR A 337 22.01 4.69 -11.70
CA TYR A 337 21.28 5.47 -12.71
C TYR A 337 21.53 4.96 -14.13
N THR A 338 20.45 4.83 -14.91
CA THR A 338 20.46 4.44 -16.34
C THR A 338 20.12 5.61 -17.27
N ALA A 339 19.59 6.71 -16.71
CA ALA A 339 19.23 7.91 -17.45
C ALA A 339 19.62 9.18 -16.68
N LYS A 340 19.78 10.29 -17.39
CA LYS A 340 19.95 11.61 -16.77
C LYS A 340 18.62 12.07 -16.17
N VAL A 341 18.70 12.76 -15.04
CA VAL A 341 17.56 13.33 -14.33
C VAL A 341 17.72 14.85 -14.27
N ASN A 342 16.63 15.57 -14.49
CA ASN A 342 16.58 17.03 -14.39
C ASN A 342 16.11 17.43 -12.98
N ASP A 343 16.91 18.24 -12.29
CA ASP A 343 16.60 18.72 -10.94
C ASP A 343 15.25 19.48 -10.86
N ALA A 344 14.87 20.24 -11.89
CA ALA A 344 13.63 20.99 -11.92
C ALA A 344 12.40 20.06 -12.04
N ASP A 345 12.47 19.05 -12.89
CA ASP A 345 11.39 18.07 -13.07
C ASP A 345 11.19 17.26 -11.79
N VAL A 346 12.30 16.91 -11.11
CA VAL A 346 12.25 16.27 -9.78
C VAL A 346 11.60 17.21 -8.76
N ALA A 347 12.03 18.46 -8.67
CA ALA A 347 11.42 19.44 -7.75
C ALA A 347 9.92 19.65 -8.00
N ASN A 348 9.47 19.48 -9.25
CA ASN A 348 8.07 19.56 -9.68
C ASN A 348 7.26 18.27 -9.47
N LEU A 349 7.82 17.25 -8.81
CA LEU A 349 7.15 15.97 -8.53
C LEU A 349 6.78 15.15 -9.79
N ASP A 350 7.56 15.30 -10.86
CA ASP A 350 7.46 14.46 -12.07
C ASP A 350 8.08 13.07 -11.90
N TYR A 351 8.79 12.85 -10.79
CA TYR A 351 9.41 11.58 -10.42
C TYR A 351 8.77 11.01 -9.16
N SER A 352 8.78 9.69 -9.06
CA SER A 352 8.33 8.93 -7.89
C SER A 352 9.44 8.04 -7.36
N ILE A 353 9.38 7.75 -6.06
CA ILE A 353 10.25 6.78 -5.39
C ILE A 353 9.41 5.68 -4.74
N ALA A 354 9.89 4.44 -4.83
CA ALA A 354 9.39 3.31 -4.07
C ALA A 354 10.53 2.66 -3.30
N ILE A 355 10.28 2.27 -2.04
CA ILE A 355 11.08 1.27 -1.33
C ILE A 355 10.23 0.01 -1.27
N VAL A 356 10.84 -1.16 -1.49
CA VAL A 356 10.18 -2.46 -1.37
C VAL A 356 11.08 -3.41 -0.60
N MET A 357 10.48 -4.10 0.37
CA MET A 357 11.12 -5.14 1.17
C MET A 357 10.27 -6.40 1.13
N SER A 358 10.91 -7.56 0.99
CA SER A 358 10.25 -8.86 0.98
C SER A 358 11.07 -9.91 1.71
N SER A 359 10.40 -10.74 2.51
CA SER A 359 10.99 -11.90 3.20
C SER A 359 11.34 -13.07 2.26
N SER A 360 10.73 -13.14 1.08
CA SER A 360 11.12 -14.06 0.00
C SER A 360 11.16 -13.32 -1.33
N LYS A 361 12.33 -13.27 -1.96
CA LYS A 361 12.62 -12.54 -3.19
C LYS A 361 11.73 -12.93 -4.38
N TYR A 362 11.33 -14.20 -4.44
CA TYR A 362 10.46 -14.75 -5.47
C TYR A 362 9.06 -15.10 -4.95
N GLY A 363 8.69 -14.57 -3.78
CA GLY A 363 7.40 -14.84 -3.15
C GLY A 363 6.20 -14.30 -3.94
N ASP A 364 6.44 -13.33 -4.82
CA ASP A 364 5.49 -12.82 -5.81
C ASP A 364 5.11 -13.87 -6.88
N ASN A 365 6.01 -14.83 -7.13
CA ASN A 365 5.79 -16.02 -7.94
C ASN A 365 5.43 -17.25 -7.09
N PHE A 366 5.14 -17.05 -5.81
CA PHE A 366 4.88 -18.10 -4.82
C PHE A 366 6.05 -19.08 -4.63
N ILE A 367 7.28 -18.63 -4.89
CA ILE A 367 8.51 -19.40 -4.63
C ILE A 367 9.21 -18.82 -3.39
N GLY A 368 9.37 -19.65 -2.36
CA GLY A 368 9.97 -19.20 -1.10
C GLY A 368 9.90 -20.27 -0.02
N ALA A 369 10.46 -19.97 1.15
CA ALA A 369 10.39 -20.86 2.30
C ALA A 369 9.48 -20.28 3.39
N VAL A 370 8.50 -21.06 3.83
CA VAL A 370 7.66 -20.72 4.98
C VAL A 370 8.56 -20.53 6.21
N GLY A 371 8.35 -19.43 6.94
CA GLY A 371 9.16 -19.06 8.09
C GLY A 371 10.42 -18.27 7.75
N SER A 372 10.68 -17.93 6.47
CA SER A 372 11.68 -16.92 6.12
C SER A 372 11.33 -15.60 6.77
N LYS A 373 12.25 -15.03 7.56
CA LYS A 373 12.06 -13.81 8.34
C LYS A 373 13.08 -12.75 7.96
N LEU A 374 12.60 -11.60 7.52
CA LEU A 374 13.35 -10.38 7.31
C LEU A 374 12.94 -9.36 8.36
N THR A 375 13.87 -8.90 9.19
CA THR A 375 13.68 -7.75 10.09
C THR A 375 14.47 -6.56 9.54
N VAL A 376 13.84 -5.39 9.42
CA VAL A 376 14.47 -4.17 8.86
C VAL A 376 14.23 -3.00 9.79
N ASP A 377 15.27 -2.17 9.93
CA ASP A 377 15.25 -0.98 10.77
C ASP A 377 16.14 0.14 10.22
N ASP A 378 15.90 1.36 10.69
CA ASP A 378 16.68 2.57 10.41
C ASP A 378 16.99 2.80 8.91
N LEU A 379 15.98 2.67 8.04
CA LEU A 379 16.16 2.97 6.62
C LEU A 379 16.38 4.45 6.39
N LYS A 380 17.27 4.78 5.45
CA LYS A 380 17.52 6.14 5.00
C LYS A 380 17.79 6.22 3.51
N ILE A 381 17.15 7.19 2.85
CA ILE A 381 17.50 7.62 1.51
C ILE A 381 18.39 8.85 1.63
N VAL A 382 19.67 8.70 1.31
CA VAL A 382 20.58 9.85 1.18
C VAL A 382 20.31 10.50 -0.17
N THR A 383 20.01 11.79 -0.17
CA THR A 383 19.69 12.57 -1.37
C THR A 383 20.78 13.57 -1.72
N LYS A 384 20.78 14.03 -2.97
CA LYS A 384 21.57 15.19 -3.40
C LYS A 384 20.97 16.44 -2.74
N LYS A 385 21.82 17.22 -2.05
CA LYS A 385 21.44 18.50 -1.45
C LYS A 385 21.14 19.56 -2.50
#